data_AF-A0AAD3DYU8-F1
#
_entry.id   AF-A0AAD3DYU8-F1
#
_cell.length_a   1.000
_cell.length_b   1.000
_cell.length_c   1.000
_cell.angle_alpha   90.00
_cell.angle_beta   90.00
_cell.angle_gamma   90.00
#
_symmetry.space_group_name_H-M   'P 1'
#
loop_
_entity.id
_entity.type
_entity.pdbx_description
1 polymer ?
#
loop_
_entity_poly.entity_id
_entity_poly.type
_entity_poly.pdbx_seq_one_letter_code
_entity_poly.pdbx_strand_id
1 'polypeptide(L)'
;QLEARSLEERQVAILQRIEKLAQAVGLDLSAAQAPASSPSTPSPSSSTPTSAPTPTTSTSITVTPDASPTQQRLEAELAARGFSAARFVRVPADYYDQPLEYRRACLQAEHVDQLCKSIVMENTRAHPEVRGWEDPRHSKYYCVIVQYTARLHADKLKMALLELGGRKYGRQYYNMRLAPEEVNDELTGFSHNAVTPICMRERLPIVLSHRITQLPAGRFWLGAGEVDLKVGLSVEEFVRAYQPFVIDCTYD
;
A
#
# COMPACT_ATOMS: atom_id res chain seq x y z
N GLN A 1 33.86 -5.34 -24.24
CA GLN A 1 33.20 -5.87 -25.47
C GLN A 1 32.44 -7.17 -25.23
N LEU A 2 32.93 -8.11 -24.41
CA LEU A 2 32.22 -9.34 -24.04
C LEU A 2 30.95 -9.12 -23.18
N GLU A 3 30.98 -8.15 -22.25
CA GLU A 3 29.83 -7.87 -21.36
C GLU A 3 28.65 -7.22 -22.10
N ALA A 4 28.93 -6.36 -23.09
CA ALA A 4 27.89 -5.72 -23.90
C ALA A 4 27.14 -6.76 -24.77
N ARG A 5 27.85 -7.72 -25.36
CA ARG A 5 27.23 -8.84 -26.09
C ARG A 5 26.36 -9.71 -25.19
N SER A 6 26.80 -9.96 -23.95
CA SER A 6 26.00 -10.74 -22.99
C SER A 6 24.72 -10.03 -22.56
N LEU A 7 24.74 -8.69 -22.47
CA LEU A 7 23.56 -7.88 -22.18
C LEU A 7 22.58 -7.87 -23.36
N GLU A 8 23.07 -7.72 -24.59
CA GLU A 8 22.25 -7.78 -25.81
C GLU A 8 21.57 -9.15 -25.97
N GLU A 9 22.29 -10.25 -25.73
CA GLU A 9 21.75 -11.61 -25.76
C GLU A 9 20.64 -11.82 -24.72
N ARG A 10 20.83 -11.27 -23.50
CA ARG A 10 19.82 -11.31 -22.44
C ARG A 10 18.60 -10.47 -22.78
N GLN A 11 18.80 -9.29 -23.36
CA GLN A 11 17.71 -8.41 -23.79
C GLN A 11 16.87 -9.06 -24.88
N VAL A 12 17.50 -9.69 -25.88
CA VAL A 12 16.80 -10.44 -26.93
C VAL A 12 16.02 -11.63 -26.35
N ALA A 13 16.62 -12.38 -25.43
CA ALA A 13 15.94 -13.52 -24.79
C ALA A 13 14.72 -13.09 -23.95
N ILE A 14 14.79 -11.92 -23.29
CA ILE A 14 13.67 -11.35 -22.53
C ILE A 14 12.55 -10.92 -23.48
N LEU A 15 12.88 -10.21 -24.56
CA LEU A 15 11.89 -9.75 -25.56
C LEU A 15 11.15 -10.93 -26.22
N GLN A 16 11.87 -12.00 -26.57
CA GLN A 16 11.25 -13.21 -27.12
C GLN A 16 10.30 -13.91 -26.12
N ARG A 17 10.57 -13.81 -24.82
CA ARG A 17 9.73 -14.42 -23.78
C ARG A 17 8.46 -13.59 -23.54
N ILE A 18 8.58 -12.26 -23.62
CA ILE A 18 7.44 -11.34 -23.59
C ILE A 18 6.52 -11.56 -24.79
N GLU A 19 7.08 -11.73 -25.99
CA GLU A 19 6.30 -11.97 -27.21
C GLU A 19 5.52 -13.30 -27.15
N LYS A 20 6.16 -14.37 -26.65
CA LYS A 20 5.48 -15.66 -26.41
C LYS A 20 4.35 -15.57 -25.38
N LEU A 21 4.55 -14.78 -24.32
CA LEU A 21 3.52 -14.54 -23.31
C LEU A 21 2.36 -13.70 -23.86
N ALA A 22 2.65 -12.68 -24.67
CA ALA A 22 1.63 -11.87 -25.33
C ALA A 22 0.76 -12.72 -26.27
N GLN A 23 1.37 -13.61 -27.06
CA GLN A 23 0.64 -14.56 -27.91
C GLN A 23 -0.22 -15.55 -27.11
N ALA A 24 0.28 -16.03 -25.97
CA ALA A 24 -0.46 -16.96 -25.11
C ALA A 24 -1.70 -16.31 -24.45
N VAL A 25 -1.70 -14.99 -24.32
CA VAL A 25 -2.80 -14.21 -23.71
C VAL A 25 -3.65 -13.49 -24.76
N GLY A 26 -3.38 -13.70 -26.06
CA GLY A 26 -4.17 -13.14 -27.16
C GLY A 26 -3.98 -11.63 -27.37
N LEU A 27 -2.85 -11.07 -26.91
CA LEU A 27 -2.49 -9.66 -27.10
C LEU A 27 -1.62 -9.50 -28.35
N ASP A 28 -2.14 -8.79 -29.36
CA ASP A 28 -1.38 -8.40 -30.56
C ASP A 28 -0.58 -7.12 -30.29
N LEU A 29 0.76 -7.24 -30.27
CA LEU A 29 1.70 -6.13 -30.02
C LEU A 29 2.22 -5.46 -31.29
N SER A 30 1.61 -5.70 -32.45
CA SER A 30 2.09 -5.16 -33.73
C SER A 30 1.89 -3.65 -33.95
N ALA A 31 1.28 -2.92 -33.01
CA ALA A 31 0.96 -1.51 -33.16
C ALA A 31 1.72 -0.59 -32.18
N ALA A 32 3.04 -0.49 -32.32
CA ALA A 32 3.81 0.58 -31.68
C ALA A 32 5.02 1.00 -32.52
N GLN A 33 4.78 1.56 -33.70
CA GLN A 33 5.74 2.45 -34.37
C GLN A 33 5.22 3.89 -34.28
N ALA A 34 6.05 4.75 -33.69
CA ALA A 34 5.81 6.19 -33.56
C ALA A 34 5.82 6.92 -34.92
N PRO A 35 5.31 8.16 -34.95
CA PRO A 35 6.23 9.20 -35.40
C PRO A 35 6.25 10.43 -34.49
N ALA A 36 7.43 11.05 -34.51
CA ALA A 36 7.85 12.24 -33.78
C ALA A 36 7.14 13.52 -34.23
N SER A 37 7.04 14.49 -33.32
CA SER A 37 6.87 15.92 -33.64
C SER A 37 7.43 16.80 -32.52
N SER A 38 8.27 17.75 -32.93
CA SER A 38 9.14 18.62 -32.14
C SER A 38 8.42 19.91 -31.65
N PRO A 39 9.08 20.78 -30.84
CA PRO A 39 8.44 21.64 -29.85
C PRO A 39 8.13 23.06 -30.34
N SER A 40 7.25 23.77 -29.63
CA SER A 40 7.19 25.24 -29.65
C SER A 40 6.87 25.81 -28.26
N THR A 41 7.49 26.95 -27.95
CA THR A 41 7.41 27.73 -26.70
C THR A 41 7.82 29.17 -27.08
N PRO A 42 7.63 30.22 -26.24
CA PRO A 42 6.44 30.69 -25.50
C PRO A 42 6.14 32.19 -25.74
N SER A 43 5.16 32.77 -25.01
CA SER A 43 5.21 34.04 -24.23
C SER A 43 3.84 34.80 -24.23
N PRO A 44 3.62 35.88 -23.44
CA PRO A 44 3.26 35.87 -22.01
C PRO A 44 2.06 36.80 -21.67
N SER A 45 1.81 37.02 -20.35
CA SER A 45 0.99 38.08 -19.70
C SER A 45 -0.46 37.68 -19.38
N SER A 46 -1.12 38.01 -18.25
CA SER A 46 -0.81 38.87 -17.09
C SER A 46 -1.85 38.64 -15.97
N SER A 47 -1.47 39.08 -14.76
CA SER A 47 -2.26 39.62 -13.64
C SER A 47 -3.06 38.72 -12.68
N THR A 48 -2.61 38.86 -11.42
CA THR A 48 -3.11 38.49 -10.09
C THR A 48 -4.52 39.02 -9.76
N PRO A 49 -5.23 38.49 -8.72
CA PRO A 49 -5.00 39.01 -7.37
C PRO A 49 -5.00 37.97 -6.22
N THR A 50 -4.11 38.28 -5.27
CA THR A 50 -4.06 38.08 -3.82
C THR A 50 -5.20 37.29 -3.14
N SER A 51 -4.82 36.18 -2.47
CA SER A 51 -5.45 35.65 -1.27
C SER A 51 -4.38 35.16 -0.30
N ALA A 52 -4.61 35.41 1.00
CA ALA A 52 -3.69 35.16 2.12
C ALA A 52 -3.26 33.67 2.24
N PRO A 53 -2.10 33.38 2.86
CA PRO A 53 -1.55 32.03 2.86
C PRO A 53 -2.25 31.15 3.89
N THR A 54 -3.11 30.27 3.41
CA THR A 54 -3.29 28.94 4.02
C THR A 54 -1.91 28.30 4.14
N PRO A 55 -1.56 27.55 5.21
CA PRO A 55 -0.34 26.75 5.20
C PRO A 55 -0.46 25.72 4.08
N THR A 56 0.05 26.07 2.90
CA THR A 56 0.15 25.19 1.75
C THR A 56 1.16 24.13 2.13
N THR A 57 0.69 23.02 2.68
CA THR A 57 1.51 21.81 2.74
C THR A 57 1.89 21.50 1.30
N SER A 58 3.09 21.88 0.89
CA SER A 58 3.58 21.64 -0.45
C SER A 58 3.75 20.14 -0.60
N THR A 59 2.81 19.47 -1.27
CA THR A 59 2.93 18.08 -1.67
C THR A 59 4.15 17.94 -2.58
N SER A 60 5.17 17.21 -2.14
CA SER A 60 6.38 16.94 -2.93
C SER A 60 6.30 15.61 -3.69
N ILE A 61 5.19 14.89 -3.57
CA ILE A 61 4.99 13.62 -4.26
C ILE A 61 4.61 13.90 -5.71
N THR A 62 5.50 13.53 -6.62
CA THR A 62 5.27 13.51 -8.06
C THR A 62 5.25 12.07 -8.55
N VAL A 63 4.45 11.78 -9.57
CA VAL A 63 4.45 10.47 -10.21
C VAL A 63 5.77 10.25 -10.93
N THR A 64 6.44 9.14 -10.66
CA THR A 64 7.72 8.74 -11.24
C THR A 64 7.49 8.09 -12.61
N PRO A 65 7.91 8.70 -13.74
CA PRO A 65 7.54 8.23 -15.09
C PRO A 65 8.00 6.80 -15.43
N ASP A 66 9.15 6.38 -14.91
CA ASP A 66 9.74 5.07 -15.19
C ASP A 66 9.41 4.01 -14.13
N ALA A 67 8.61 4.37 -13.12
CA ALA A 67 8.15 3.42 -12.12
C ALA A 67 7.08 2.46 -12.68
N SER A 68 6.83 1.36 -11.98
CA SER A 68 5.77 0.43 -12.36
C SER A 68 4.39 1.11 -12.33
N PRO A 69 3.41 0.63 -13.12
CA PRO A 69 2.04 1.16 -13.09
C PRO A 69 1.43 1.15 -11.68
N THR A 70 1.73 0.13 -10.86
CA THR A 70 1.26 0.07 -9.47
C THR A 70 1.88 1.19 -8.64
N GLN A 71 3.20 1.40 -8.70
CA GLN A 71 3.85 2.50 -7.97
C GLN A 71 3.29 3.87 -8.39
N GLN A 72 3.11 4.11 -9.69
CA GLN A 72 2.55 5.37 -10.20
C GLN A 72 1.14 5.65 -9.67
N ARG A 73 0.28 4.61 -9.58
CA ARG A 73 -1.06 4.75 -8.98
C ARG A 73 -0.97 5.12 -7.50
N LEU A 74 -0.07 4.48 -6.75
CA LEU A 74 0.14 4.76 -5.33
C LEU A 74 0.66 6.18 -5.11
N GLU A 75 1.65 6.62 -5.89
CA GLU A 75 2.16 8.00 -5.86
C GLU A 75 1.05 9.02 -6.14
N ALA A 76 0.22 8.77 -7.16
CA ALA A 76 -0.92 9.63 -7.49
C ALA A 76 -1.96 9.69 -6.36
N GLU A 77 -2.30 8.56 -5.71
CA GLU A 77 -3.23 8.56 -4.58
C GLU A 77 -2.66 9.32 -3.38
N LEU A 78 -1.38 9.11 -3.03
CA LEU A 78 -0.74 9.80 -1.91
C LEU A 78 -0.65 11.31 -2.16
N ALA A 79 -0.32 11.72 -3.38
CA ALA A 79 -0.34 13.12 -3.78
C ALA A 79 -1.75 13.72 -3.68
N ALA A 80 -2.77 13.03 -4.21
CA ALA A 80 -4.17 13.47 -4.16
C ALA A 80 -4.72 13.55 -2.72
N ARG A 81 -4.20 12.73 -1.81
CA ARG A 81 -4.54 12.77 -0.37
C ARG A 81 -3.72 13.78 0.44
N GLY A 82 -2.84 14.54 -0.21
CA GLY A 82 -2.08 15.63 0.42
C GLY A 82 -0.97 15.15 1.36
N PHE A 83 -0.35 14.01 1.07
CA PHE A 83 0.91 13.64 1.72
C PHE A 83 2.00 14.61 1.26
N SER A 84 2.84 15.05 2.19
CA SER A 84 4.00 15.88 1.89
C SER A 84 5.10 15.07 1.23
N ALA A 85 5.36 13.85 1.69
CA ALA A 85 6.38 12.97 1.15
C ALA A 85 6.03 11.47 1.31
N ALA A 86 6.50 10.66 0.36
CA ALA A 86 6.49 9.20 0.46
C ALA A 86 7.81 8.66 -0.10
N ARG A 87 8.31 7.57 0.47
CA ARG A 87 9.55 6.94 -0.01
C ARG A 87 9.29 5.53 -0.50
N PHE A 88 9.43 5.32 -1.81
CA PHE A 88 9.35 4.00 -2.42
C PHE A 88 10.73 3.37 -2.52
N VAL A 89 10.84 2.08 -2.17
CA VAL A 89 12.09 1.31 -2.23
C VAL A 89 11.80 -0.06 -2.82
N ARG A 90 12.59 -0.43 -3.84
CA ARG A 90 12.66 -1.79 -4.38
C ARG A 90 13.64 -2.61 -3.52
N VAL A 91 13.19 -3.75 -3.01
CA VAL A 91 13.99 -4.62 -2.16
C VAL A 91 14.44 -5.88 -2.91
N PRO A 92 15.54 -6.54 -2.49
CA PRO A 92 16.02 -7.77 -3.11
C PRO A 92 14.99 -8.91 -3.10
N ALA A 93 15.15 -9.89 -4.01
CA ALA A 93 14.22 -11.01 -4.14
C ALA A 93 14.15 -11.90 -2.88
N ASP A 94 15.25 -12.01 -2.14
CA ASP A 94 15.37 -12.78 -0.89
C ASP A 94 14.88 -11.99 0.34
N TYR A 95 14.33 -10.78 0.18
CA TYR A 95 13.93 -9.91 1.29
C TYR A 95 13.05 -10.60 2.35
N TYR A 96 12.12 -11.47 1.92
CA TYR A 96 11.24 -12.20 2.84
C TYR A 96 11.86 -13.45 3.47
N ASP A 97 13.00 -13.91 2.96
CA ASP A 97 13.78 -15.02 3.52
C ASP A 97 14.79 -14.54 4.56
N GLN A 98 15.08 -13.24 4.57
CA GLN A 98 16.07 -12.62 5.47
C GLN A 98 15.46 -12.17 6.81
N PRO A 99 16.27 -12.05 7.89
CA PRO A 99 15.85 -11.49 9.18
C PRO A 99 15.36 -10.03 9.11
N LEU A 100 14.64 -9.56 10.14
CA LEU A 100 14.09 -8.20 10.17
C LEU A 100 15.17 -7.12 10.13
N GLU A 101 16.35 -7.37 10.69
CA GLU A 101 17.48 -6.44 10.70
C GLU A 101 18.02 -6.19 9.30
N TYR A 102 18.07 -7.23 8.47
CA TYR A 102 18.41 -7.12 7.04
C TYR A 102 17.37 -6.29 6.31
N ARG A 103 16.08 -6.61 6.51
CA ARG A 103 14.97 -5.89 5.90
C ARG A 103 14.98 -4.40 6.27
N ARG A 104 15.23 -4.09 7.55
CA ARG A 104 15.40 -2.73 8.07
C ARG A 104 16.54 -2.01 7.35
N ALA A 105 17.66 -2.68 7.14
CA ALA A 105 18.81 -2.11 6.43
C ALA A 105 18.48 -1.79 4.96
N CYS A 106 17.77 -2.69 4.24
CA CYS A 106 17.31 -2.43 2.86
C CYS A 106 16.46 -1.14 2.76
N LEU A 107 15.60 -0.92 3.75
CA LEU A 107 14.73 0.25 3.81
C LEU A 107 15.39 1.49 4.42
N GLN A 108 16.58 1.33 4.99
CA GLN A 108 17.24 2.36 5.82
C GLN A 108 16.29 2.88 6.91
N ALA A 109 15.52 1.97 7.52
CA ALA A 109 14.70 2.28 8.69
C ALA A 109 15.61 2.40 9.93
N GLU A 110 15.23 3.24 10.88
CA GLU A 110 15.95 3.43 12.14
C GLU A 110 15.83 2.20 13.03
N HIS A 111 14.63 1.60 13.10
CA HIS A 111 14.35 0.43 13.94
C HIS A 111 13.46 -0.60 13.21
N VAL A 112 13.59 -1.88 13.61
CA VAL A 112 12.77 -2.98 13.06
C VAL A 112 11.27 -2.78 13.34
N ASP A 113 10.93 -2.06 14.40
CA ASP A 113 9.56 -1.70 14.77
C ASP A 113 8.87 -0.78 13.74
N GLN A 114 9.62 -0.14 12.86
CA GLN A 114 9.02 0.65 11.78
C GLN A 114 8.51 -0.23 10.64
N LEU A 115 8.94 -1.49 10.56
CA LEU A 115 8.51 -2.41 9.52
C LEU A 115 7.14 -2.96 9.89
N CYS A 116 6.15 -2.66 9.07
CA CYS A 116 4.76 -3.07 9.27
C CYS A 116 4.26 -3.95 8.13
N LYS A 117 3.21 -4.70 8.41
CA LYS A 117 2.44 -5.47 7.44
C LYS A 117 0.98 -5.06 7.52
N SER A 118 0.33 -5.03 6.36
CA SER A 118 -1.11 -4.98 6.22
C SER A 118 -1.64 -6.38 5.90
N ILE A 119 -2.67 -6.80 6.62
CA ILE A 119 -3.35 -8.08 6.42
C ILE A 119 -4.86 -7.86 6.41
N VAL A 120 -5.58 -8.59 5.56
CA VAL A 120 -7.05 -8.55 5.59
C VAL A 120 -7.56 -9.55 6.61
N MET A 121 -8.37 -9.06 7.54
CA MET A 121 -9.05 -9.87 8.54
C MET A 121 -10.54 -9.98 8.18
N GLU A 122 -11.06 -11.20 8.16
CA GLU A 122 -12.46 -11.53 7.96
C GLU A 122 -13.14 -11.86 9.30
N ASN A 123 -14.30 -11.28 9.54
CA ASN A 123 -15.22 -11.69 10.59
C ASN A 123 -16.07 -12.86 10.10
N THR A 124 -15.61 -14.09 10.35
CA THR A 124 -16.29 -15.30 9.85
C THR A 124 -17.59 -15.62 10.58
N ARG A 125 -17.96 -14.82 11.59
CA ARG A 125 -19.23 -14.91 12.31
C ARG A 125 -20.02 -13.60 12.27
N ALA A 126 -19.78 -12.76 11.25
CA ALA A 126 -20.50 -11.51 11.09
C ALA A 126 -22.02 -11.70 11.22
N HIS A 127 -22.70 -10.75 11.87
CA HIS A 127 -24.16 -10.76 11.99
C HIS A 127 -24.81 -10.80 10.58
N PRO A 128 -25.96 -11.47 10.38
CA PRO A 128 -26.59 -11.52 9.05
C PRO A 128 -26.88 -10.16 8.41
N GLU A 129 -27.01 -9.08 9.18
CA GLU A 129 -27.17 -7.72 8.64
C GLU A 129 -25.87 -7.11 8.09
N VAL A 130 -24.71 -7.69 8.44
CA VAL A 130 -23.39 -7.24 7.97
C VAL A 130 -23.04 -8.03 6.71
N ARG A 131 -23.03 -7.37 5.56
CA ARG A 131 -22.82 -8.01 4.25
C ARG A 131 -21.41 -7.83 3.69
N GLY A 132 -20.80 -6.67 3.87
CA GLY A 132 -19.46 -6.39 3.39
C GLY A 132 -18.71 -5.44 4.32
N TRP A 133 -18.34 -4.28 3.81
CA TRP A 133 -17.53 -3.28 4.51
C TRP A 133 -18.14 -1.88 4.47
N GLU A 134 -19.45 -1.80 4.22
CA GLU A 134 -20.21 -0.57 3.99
C GLU A 134 -20.34 0.27 5.27
N ASP A 135 -20.41 -0.39 6.43
CA ASP A 135 -20.39 0.25 7.75
C ASP A 135 -19.04 -0.01 8.43
N PRO A 136 -18.11 0.97 8.45
CA PRO A 136 -16.79 0.80 9.04
C PRO A 136 -16.77 0.34 10.50
N ARG A 137 -17.85 0.58 11.27
CA ARG A 137 -17.93 0.13 12.67
C ARG A 137 -18.46 -1.31 12.79
N HIS A 138 -19.02 -1.82 11.71
CA HIS A 138 -19.67 -3.12 11.62
C HIS A 138 -19.33 -3.85 10.31
N SER A 139 -18.06 -3.85 9.90
CA SER A 139 -17.64 -4.55 8.68
C SER A 139 -17.38 -6.04 8.90
N LYS A 140 -17.59 -6.81 7.83
CA LYS A 140 -17.13 -8.19 7.68
C LYS A 140 -15.62 -8.24 7.46
N TYR A 141 -15.05 -7.27 6.75
CA TYR A 141 -13.63 -7.25 6.40
C TYR A 141 -12.95 -5.96 6.88
N TYR A 142 -11.72 -6.09 7.38
CA TYR A 142 -10.87 -4.98 7.79
C TYR A 142 -9.45 -5.18 7.26
N CYS A 143 -8.81 -4.10 6.80
CA CYS A 143 -7.37 -4.10 6.58
C CYS A 143 -6.66 -3.71 7.89
N VAL A 144 -5.94 -4.66 8.48
CA VAL A 144 -5.28 -4.48 9.78
C VAL A 144 -3.79 -4.29 9.57
N ILE A 145 -3.25 -3.22 10.15
CA ILE A 145 -1.84 -2.83 10.06
C ILE A 145 -1.17 -3.01 11.41
N VAL A 146 -0.15 -3.87 11.45
CA VAL A 146 0.65 -4.17 12.64
C VAL A 146 2.14 -4.21 12.29
N GLN A 147 3.00 -4.02 13.28
CA GLN A 147 4.44 -4.17 13.14
C GLN A 147 4.83 -5.64 12.93
N TYR A 148 5.93 -5.91 12.21
CA TYR A 148 6.44 -7.29 12.05
C TYR A 148 6.94 -7.89 13.37
N THR A 149 7.42 -7.05 14.29
CA THR A 149 7.86 -7.43 15.64
C THR A 149 6.69 -7.75 16.57
N ALA A 150 5.47 -7.31 16.22
CA ALA A 150 4.27 -7.51 17.02
C ALA A 150 3.43 -8.69 16.51
N ARG A 151 2.84 -9.42 17.46
CA ARG A 151 1.84 -10.45 17.16
C ARG A 151 0.45 -9.87 17.34
N LEU A 152 -0.42 -10.06 16.35
CA LEU A 152 -1.83 -9.66 16.44
C LEU A 152 -2.53 -10.49 17.53
N HIS A 153 -3.25 -9.80 18.42
CA HIS A 153 -4.06 -10.39 19.47
C HIS A 153 -5.54 -10.37 19.07
N ALA A 154 -6.05 -11.50 18.58
CA ALA A 154 -7.41 -11.60 18.03
C ALA A 154 -8.51 -11.21 19.03
N ASP A 155 -8.39 -11.59 20.31
CA ASP A 155 -9.39 -11.19 21.32
C ASP A 155 -9.37 -9.69 21.64
N LYS A 156 -8.18 -9.05 21.74
CA LYS A 156 -8.10 -7.58 21.89
C LYS A 156 -8.77 -6.87 20.71
N LEU A 157 -8.44 -7.28 19.47
CA LEU A 157 -9.08 -6.76 18.25
C LEU A 157 -10.61 -6.94 18.30
N LYS A 158 -11.07 -8.14 18.64
CA LYS A 158 -12.49 -8.46 18.79
C LYS A 158 -13.20 -7.55 19.79
N MET A 159 -12.62 -7.37 20.98
CA MET A 159 -13.22 -6.53 22.02
C MET A 159 -13.23 -5.06 21.58
N ALA A 160 -12.16 -4.58 20.97
CA ALA A 160 -12.10 -3.22 20.45
C ALA A 160 -13.15 -2.94 19.36
N LEU A 161 -13.35 -3.87 18.41
CA LEU A 161 -14.39 -3.74 17.38
C LEU A 161 -15.80 -3.81 17.95
N LEU A 162 -16.01 -4.62 19.01
CA LEU A 162 -17.28 -4.68 19.74
C LEU A 162 -17.60 -3.32 20.41
N GLU A 163 -16.61 -2.71 21.08
CA GLU A 163 -16.79 -1.39 21.70
C GLU A 163 -16.97 -0.29 20.64
N LEU A 164 -16.17 -0.31 19.57
CA LEU A 164 -16.23 0.65 18.46
C LEU A 164 -17.63 0.67 17.82
N GLY A 165 -18.24 -0.50 17.67
CA GLY A 165 -19.60 -0.68 17.17
C GLY A 165 -20.70 -0.38 18.21
N GLY A 166 -20.37 0.19 19.36
CA GLY A 166 -21.34 0.51 20.41
C GLY A 166 -22.09 -0.73 20.94
N ARG A 167 -21.48 -1.92 20.85
CA ARG A 167 -22.07 -3.20 21.26
C ARG A 167 -23.42 -3.52 20.59
N LYS A 168 -23.67 -3.01 19.37
CA LYS A 168 -24.89 -3.27 18.60
C LYS A 168 -25.17 -4.78 18.44
N TYR A 169 -24.13 -5.58 18.20
CA TYR A 169 -24.24 -7.04 18.10
C TYR A 169 -23.52 -7.73 19.26
N GLY A 170 -24.01 -8.92 19.64
CA GLY A 170 -23.39 -9.73 20.70
C GLY A 170 -21.98 -10.21 20.35
N ARG A 171 -21.17 -10.49 21.38
CA ARG A 171 -19.75 -10.93 21.28
C ARG A 171 -19.56 -12.17 20.38
N GLN A 172 -20.57 -13.02 20.24
CA GLN A 172 -20.52 -14.22 19.37
C GLN A 172 -20.37 -13.89 17.89
N TYR A 173 -20.81 -12.69 17.47
CA TYR A 173 -20.77 -12.24 16.07
C TYR A 173 -19.42 -11.63 15.65
N TYR A 174 -18.40 -11.76 16.49
CA TYR A 174 -17.06 -11.25 16.23
C TYR A 174 -16.08 -12.40 16.33
N ASN A 175 -15.58 -12.87 15.19
CA ASN A 175 -14.53 -13.88 15.07
C ASN A 175 -13.59 -13.50 13.92
N MET A 176 -12.62 -12.63 14.23
CA MET A 176 -11.64 -12.15 13.25
C MET A 176 -10.63 -13.25 12.95
N ARG A 177 -10.55 -13.65 11.68
CA ARG A 177 -9.57 -14.60 11.12
C ARG A 177 -8.86 -13.94 9.95
N LEU A 178 -7.67 -14.44 9.61
CA LEU A 178 -7.01 -14.03 8.38
C LEU A 178 -7.92 -14.42 7.21
N ALA A 179 -8.15 -13.49 6.29
CA ALA A 179 -8.92 -13.80 5.08
C ALA A 179 -8.17 -14.85 4.23
N PRO A 180 -8.89 -15.76 3.56
CA PRO A 180 -8.31 -16.61 2.53
C PRO A 180 -7.60 -15.77 1.45
N GLU A 181 -6.59 -16.33 0.79
CA GLU A 181 -5.80 -15.61 -0.22
C GLU A 181 -6.66 -15.12 -1.38
N GLU A 182 -7.60 -15.94 -1.85
CA GLU A 182 -8.49 -15.59 -2.95
C GLU A 182 -9.38 -14.38 -2.59
N VAL A 183 -9.87 -14.35 -1.34
CA VAL A 183 -10.68 -13.24 -0.82
C VAL A 183 -9.81 -12.00 -0.60
N ASN A 184 -8.58 -12.16 -0.10
CA ASN A 184 -7.63 -11.06 0.02
C ASN A 184 -7.37 -10.41 -1.35
N ASP A 185 -7.08 -11.24 -2.35
CA ASP A 185 -6.75 -10.78 -3.68
C ASP A 185 -7.96 -10.09 -4.31
N GLU A 186 -9.15 -10.66 -4.14
CA GLU A 186 -10.43 -10.08 -4.55
C GLU A 186 -10.70 -8.70 -3.91
N LEU A 187 -10.44 -8.54 -2.61
CA LEU A 187 -10.73 -7.27 -1.93
C LEU A 187 -9.65 -6.22 -2.16
N THR A 188 -8.38 -6.62 -2.15
CA THR A 188 -7.26 -5.67 -2.17
C THR A 188 -6.76 -5.39 -3.58
N GLY A 189 -6.86 -6.35 -4.49
CA GLY A 189 -6.18 -6.31 -5.78
C GLY A 189 -4.68 -6.62 -5.71
N PHE A 190 -4.18 -7.08 -4.55
CA PHE A 190 -2.78 -7.39 -4.31
C PHE A 190 -2.62 -8.80 -3.77
N SER A 191 -1.63 -9.51 -4.28
CA SER A 191 -1.29 -10.86 -3.82
C SER A 191 -0.60 -10.87 -2.45
N HIS A 192 -0.38 -12.07 -1.92
CA HIS A 192 0.38 -12.28 -0.70
C HIS A 192 1.72 -11.51 -0.70
N ASN A 193 2.09 -10.93 0.45
CA ASN A 193 3.26 -10.05 0.65
C ASN A 193 3.28 -8.72 -0.13
N ALA A 194 2.30 -8.45 -0.98
CA ALA A 194 2.16 -7.18 -1.71
C ALA A 194 1.08 -6.26 -1.12
N VAL A 195 0.23 -6.78 -0.23
CA VAL A 195 -0.92 -6.05 0.34
C VAL A 195 -0.51 -4.72 0.94
N THR A 196 -1.27 -3.69 0.60
CA THR A 196 -1.14 -2.32 1.11
C THR A 196 -2.54 -1.70 1.22
N PRO A 197 -2.80 -0.80 2.19
CA PRO A 197 -4.09 -0.10 2.29
C PRO A 197 -4.29 0.98 1.22
N ILE A 198 -3.26 1.27 0.41
CA ILE A 198 -3.27 2.31 -0.63
C ILE A 198 -3.72 1.71 -1.95
N CYS A 199 -4.61 2.36 -2.68
CA CYS A 199 -5.14 1.88 -3.96
C CYS A 199 -5.73 0.46 -3.89
N MET A 200 -6.25 0.03 -2.73
CA MET A 200 -7.00 -1.23 -2.67
C MET A 200 -8.19 -1.16 -3.63
N ARG A 201 -8.49 -2.28 -4.29
CA ARG A 201 -9.68 -2.41 -5.14
C ARG A 201 -10.96 -2.04 -4.37
N GLU A 202 -11.10 -2.58 -3.16
CA GLU A 202 -12.18 -2.22 -2.23
C GLU A 202 -11.67 -1.35 -1.09
N ARG A 203 -12.44 -0.33 -0.72
CA ARG A 203 -12.11 0.60 0.37
C ARG A 203 -12.46 -0.01 1.72
N LEU A 204 -11.69 -1.00 2.14
CA LEU A 204 -11.86 -1.63 3.45
C LEU A 204 -11.54 -0.63 4.58
N PRO A 205 -12.30 -0.66 5.69
CA PRO A 205 -11.92 0.07 6.90
C PRO A 205 -10.56 -0.41 7.41
N ILE A 206 -9.76 0.55 7.84
CA ILE A 206 -8.40 0.31 8.27
C ILE A 206 -8.35 0.28 9.80
N VAL A 207 -7.72 -0.75 10.35
CA VAL A 207 -7.31 -0.79 11.76
C VAL A 207 -5.81 -0.60 11.80
N LEU A 208 -5.35 0.39 12.56
CA LEU A 208 -3.94 0.67 12.79
C LEU A 208 -3.59 0.30 14.22
N SER A 209 -2.57 -0.51 14.44
CA SER A 209 -2.07 -0.76 15.79
C SER A 209 -1.65 0.55 16.45
N HIS A 210 -2.12 0.80 17.68
CA HIS A 210 -1.75 1.98 18.46
C HIS A 210 -0.23 2.14 18.62
N ARG A 211 0.54 1.04 18.65
CA ARG A 211 2.01 1.08 18.75
C ARG A 211 2.67 1.80 17.57
N ILE A 212 2.06 1.73 16.39
CA ILE A 212 2.55 2.46 15.20
C ILE A 212 2.42 3.98 15.41
N THR A 213 1.37 4.41 16.12
CA THR A 213 1.18 5.84 16.48
C THR A 213 2.18 6.35 17.51
N GLN A 214 2.91 5.45 18.17
CA GLN A 214 3.88 5.73 19.22
C GLN A 214 5.33 5.59 18.74
N LEU A 215 5.56 5.34 17.45
CA LEU A 215 6.90 5.24 16.89
C LEU A 215 7.65 6.57 17.06
N PRO A 216 8.85 6.58 17.69
CA PRO A 216 9.59 7.82 17.95
C PRO A 216 9.89 8.65 16.69
N ALA A 217 10.17 7.98 15.57
CA ALA A 217 10.45 8.62 14.29
C ALA A 217 9.20 9.14 13.57
N GLY A 218 7.99 8.83 14.05
CA GLY A 218 6.72 9.18 13.39
C GLY A 218 6.59 8.62 11.97
N ARG A 219 7.36 7.59 11.62
CA ARG A 219 7.39 6.96 10.29
C ARG A 219 7.39 5.45 10.37
N PHE A 220 6.75 4.82 9.39
CA PHE A 220 6.63 3.38 9.26
C PHE A 220 6.67 2.95 7.80
N TRP A 221 6.91 1.65 7.57
CA TRP A 221 7.06 1.03 6.25
C TRP A 221 6.00 -0.06 6.02
N LEU A 222 5.48 -0.13 4.81
CA LEU A 222 4.51 -1.14 4.36
C LEU A 222 4.90 -1.76 3.03
N GLY A 223 4.22 -2.86 2.68
CA GLY A 223 4.10 -3.29 1.29
C GLY A 223 3.46 -2.19 0.44
N ALA A 224 3.73 -2.20 -0.86
CA ALA A 224 3.29 -1.16 -1.79
C ALA A 224 2.70 -1.73 -3.09
N GLY A 225 1.94 -2.81 -2.98
CA GLY A 225 1.21 -3.41 -4.10
C GLY A 225 2.04 -4.34 -4.99
N GLU A 226 3.33 -4.49 -4.70
CA GLU A 226 4.23 -5.48 -5.31
C GLU A 226 5.12 -6.12 -4.25
N VAL A 227 5.52 -7.38 -4.47
CA VAL A 227 6.28 -8.17 -3.49
C VAL A 227 7.61 -7.52 -3.15
N ASP A 228 8.28 -6.90 -4.11
CA ASP A 228 9.57 -6.24 -3.94
C ASP A 228 9.44 -4.72 -3.74
N LEU A 229 8.24 -4.14 -3.74
CA LEU A 229 8.05 -2.71 -3.52
C LEU A 229 7.57 -2.41 -2.10
N LYS A 230 8.23 -1.45 -1.45
CA LYS A 230 7.91 -0.95 -0.11
C LYS A 230 7.73 0.56 -0.11
N VAL A 231 6.85 1.05 0.77
CA VAL A 231 6.56 2.47 0.93
C VAL A 231 6.74 2.91 2.38
N GLY A 232 7.51 3.97 2.60
CA GLY A 232 7.72 4.60 3.88
C GLY A 232 6.90 5.88 4.01
N LEU A 233 6.05 5.98 5.03
CA LEU A 233 5.05 7.04 5.22
C LEU A 233 5.18 7.71 6.60
N SER A 234 4.70 8.95 6.70
CA SER A 234 4.41 9.59 7.99
C SER A 234 3.18 8.95 8.63
N VAL A 235 3.29 8.63 9.91
CA VAL A 235 2.18 8.13 10.74
C VAL A 235 1.07 9.17 10.83
N GLU A 236 1.43 10.43 11.09
CA GLU A 236 0.47 11.53 11.23
C GLU A 236 -0.32 11.76 9.94
N GLU A 237 0.38 11.81 8.79
CA GLU A 237 -0.26 12.00 7.49
C GLU A 237 -1.14 10.82 7.12
N PHE A 238 -0.70 9.60 7.45
CA PHE A 238 -1.50 8.40 7.23
C PHE A 238 -2.79 8.43 8.05
N VAL A 239 -2.71 8.74 9.34
CA VAL A 239 -3.89 8.85 10.21
C VAL A 239 -4.85 9.93 9.71
N ARG A 240 -4.32 11.09 9.32
CA ARG A 240 -5.11 12.20 8.76
C ARG A 240 -5.80 11.82 7.45
N ALA A 241 -5.08 11.19 6.53
CA ALA A 241 -5.55 10.93 5.17
C ALA A 241 -6.44 9.69 5.03
N TYR A 242 -6.24 8.67 5.86
CA TYR A 242 -6.96 7.39 5.79
C TYR A 242 -7.91 7.16 6.96
N GLN A 243 -7.86 7.99 8.01
CA GLN A 243 -8.74 7.91 9.18
C GLN A 243 -8.91 6.48 9.74
N PRO A 244 -7.81 5.75 10.00
CA PRO A 244 -7.90 4.39 10.52
C PRO A 244 -8.43 4.37 11.96
N PHE A 245 -9.03 3.26 12.36
CA PHE A 245 -9.28 2.97 13.77
C PHE A 245 -7.96 2.62 14.45
N VAL A 246 -7.49 3.50 15.34
CA VAL A 246 -6.29 3.25 16.14
C VAL A 246 -6.67 2.37 17.33
N ILE A 247 -6.17 1.14 17.36
CA ILE A 247 -6.61 0.10 18.31
C ILE A 247 -5.42 -0.58 18.98
N ASP A 248 -5.55 -0.89 20.27
CA ASP A 248 -4.71 -1.91 20.91
C ASP A 248 -5.14 -3.31 20.47
N CYS A 249 -4.43 -3.83 19.46
CA CYS A 249 -4.71 -5.13 18.85
C CYS A 249 -3.50 -6.07 18.87
N THR A 250 -2.46 -5.78 19.65
CA THR A 250 -1.24 -6.60 19.70
C THR A 250 -0.94 -7.11 21.11
N TYR A 251 -0.17 -8.18 21.22
CA TYR A 251 0.42 -8.58 22.49
C TYR A 251 1.38 -7.51 22.99
N ASP A 252 1.58 -7.51 24.32
CA ASP A 252 2.53 -6.62 24.93
C ASP A 252 3.99 -7.00 24.67
#